data_AF-A0A2K3IV12-F1
#
_entry.id   AF-A0A2K3IV12-F1
#
_cell.length_a   1.000
_cell.length_b   1.000
_cell.length_c   1.000
_cell.angle_alpha   90.00
_cell.angle_beta   90.00
_cell.angle_gamma   90.00
#
_symmetry.space_group_name_H-M   'P 1'
#
loop_
_entity.id
_entity.type
_entity.pdbx_description
1 polymer ?
#
loop_
_entity_poly.entity_id
_entity_poly.type
_entity_poly.pdbx_seq_one_letter_code
_entity_poly.pdbx_strand_id
1 'polypeptide(L)'
;MNQATNKREKPVYTFMYDDEKRILIALAFLIMIVLGLGFIFLNQWFTLIFGGLLVFIGLFRFLDICFFKRLTIGKTRITKEWFYFGKRSIKLSDLQVGVAKRLWSGTIFFQHKDSIGLDRLTMQFEVFPIGNSGFNLIRNILIQKRIISGHELSWNN
;
A
#
# COMPACT_ATOMS: atom_id res chain seq x y z
N MET A 1 3.06 -5.23 -37.49
CA MET A 1 2.61 -4.56 -36.25
C MET A 1 1.84 -5.56 -35.40
N ASN A 2 2.50 -6.20 -34.44
CA ASN A 2 1.90 -7.21 -33.57
C ASN A 2 1.12 -6.51 -32.43
N GLN A 3 -0.20 -6.45 -32.56
CA GLN A 3 -1.07 -6.16 -31.42
C GLN A 3 -1.02 -7.35 -30.47
N ALA A 4 -0.19 -7.23 -29.43
CA ALA A 4 -0.22 -8.14 -28.29
C ALA A 4 -1.59 -8.01 -27.63
N THR A 5 -2.48 -8.95 -27.93
CA THR A 5 -3.74 -9.16 -27.21
C THR A 5 -3.43 -9.39 -25.74
N ASN A 6 -3.58 -8.32 -24.96
CA ASN A 6 -3.51 -8.34 -23.51
C ASN A 6 -4.75 -9.09 -23.01
N LYS A 7 -4.69 -10.43 -23.05
CA LYS A 7 -5.66 -11.35 -22.47
C LYS A 7 -5.81 -10.94 -21.00
N ARG A 8 -6.92 -10.29 -20.65
CA ARG A 8 -7.23 -9.91 -19.27
C ARG A 8 -7.24 -11.20 -18.45
N GLU A 9 -6.19 -11.46 -17.67
CA GLU A 9 -6.18 -12.53 -16.69
C GLU A 9 -7.40 -12.33 -15.79
N LYS A 10 -8.25 -13.36 -15.66
CA LYS A 10 -9.37 -13.30 -14.71
C LYS A 10 -8.78 -13.08 -13.32
N PRO A 11 -9.23 -12.05 -12.58
CA PRO A 11 -8.74 -11.78 -11.24
C PRO A 11 -9.07 -12.98 -10.37
N VAL A 12 -8.10 -13.48 -9.62
CA VAL A 12 -8.34 -14.57 -8.67
C VAL A 12 -8.92 -14.00 -7.38
N TYR A 13 -8.44 -12.82 -6.96
CA TYR A 13 -8.98 -12.08 -5.82
C TYR A 13 -8.87 -10.57 -6.04
N THR A 14 -9.88 -9.83 -5.60
CA THR A 14 -9.92 -8.36 -5.63
C THR A 14 -10.23 -7.82 -4.24
N PHE A 15 -9.41 -6.90 -3.77
CA PHE A 15 -9.56 -6.21 -2.50
C PHE A 15 -9.95 -4.77 -2.74
N MET A 16 -10.95 -4.31 -2.01
CA MET A 16 -11.38 -2.91 -1.94
C MET A 16 -11.38 -2.52 -0.47
N TYR A 17 -11.22 -1.24 -0.19
CA TYR A 17 -11.31 -0.74 1.18
C TYR A 17 -12.77 -0.64 1.61
N ASP A 18 -13.02 -0.92 2.89
CA ASP A 18 -14.27 -0.53 3.53
C ASP A 18 -14.32 1.00 3.58
N ASP A 19 -15.38 1.60 3.06
CA ASP A 19 -15.48 3.06 2.90
C ASP A 19 -15.31 3.80 4.24
N GLU A 20 -15.90 3.29 5.31
CA GLU A 20 -15.81 3.87 6.66
C GLU A 20 -14.37 3.88 7.18
N LYS A 21 -13.67 2.74 7.08
CA LYS A 21 -12.29 2.63 7.56
C LYS A 21 -11.34 3.43 6.67
N ARG A 22 -11.60 3.52 5.37
CA ARG A 22 -10.86 4.38 4.44
C ARG A 22 -10.94 5.84 4.90
N ILE A 23 -12.13 6.33 5.24
CA ILE A 23 -12.33 7.70 5.71
C ILE A 23 -11.57 7.93 7.02
N LEU A 24 -11.64 6.99 7.97
CA LEU A 24 -10.94 7.11 9.25
C LEU A 24 -9.42 7.26 9.08
N ILE A 25 -8.80 6.48 8.20
CA ILE A 25 -7.36 6.58 7.96
C ILE A 25 -7.02 7.86 7.20
N ALA A 26 -7.83 8.24 6.21
CA ALA A 26 -7.64 9.49 5.49
C ALA A 26 -7.66 10.68 6.47
N LEU A 27 -8.56 10.67 7.46
CA LEU A 27 -8.59 11.66 8.54
C LEU A 27 -7.33 11.61 9.40
N ALA A 28 -6.81 10.43 9.74
CA ALA A 28 -5.56 10.30 10.50
C ALA A 28 -4.36 10.93 9.75
N PHE A 29 -4.26 10.72 8.44
CA PHE A 29 -3.23 11.37 7.62
C PHE A 29 -3.47 12.87 7.44
N LEU A 30 -4.73 13.31 7.39
CA LEU A 30 -5.07 14.73 7.39
C LEU A 30 -4.59 15.42 8.68
N ILE A 31 -4.79 14.80 9.84
CA ILE A 31 -4.27 15.30 11.13
C ILE A 31 -2.75 15.39 11.08
N MET A 32 -2.07 14.37 10.54
CA MET A 32 -0.61 14.40 10.40
C MET A 32 -0.12 15.56 9.52
N ILE A 33 -0.84 15.90 8.44
CA ILE A 33 -0.55 17.07 7.61
C ILE A 33 -0.71 18.36 8.43
N VAL A 34 -1.80 18.50 9.17
CA VAL A 34 -2.07 19.68 10.02
C VAL A 34 -0.97 19.87 11.07
N LEU A 35 -0.55 18.78 11.75
CA LEU A 35 0.55 18.81 12.70
C LEU A 35 1.88 19.18 12.03
N GLY A 36 2.16 18.62 10.85
CA GLY A 36 3.34 18.94 10.05
C GLY A 36 3.40 20.43 9.68
N LEU A 37 2.27 21.01 9.25
CA LEU A 37 2.16 22.44 8.99
C LEU A 37 2.41 23.27 10.26
N GLY A 38 1.86 22.85 11.40
CA GLY A 38 2.11 23.47 12.71
C GLY A 38 3.60 23.53 13.06
N PHE A 39 4.36 22.45 12.82
CA PHE A 39 5.81 22.43 13.04
C PHE A 39 6.59 23.40 12.14
N ILE A 40 6.12 23.64 10.91
CA ILE A 40 6.74 24.59 9.99
C ILE A 40 6.66 26.03 10.54
N PHE A 41 5.58 26.38 11.24
CA PHE A 41 5.40 27.71 11.83
C PHE A 41 6.29 28.00 13.05
N LEU A 42 6.97 27.01 13.64
CA LEU A 42 7.87 27.21 14.77
C LEU A 42 9.21 27.89 14.39
N ASN A 43 9.45 28.10 13.10
CA ASN A 43 10.58 28.87 12.54
C ASN A 43 11.98 28.44 13.01
N GLN A 44 12.15 27.17 13.42
CA GLN A 44 13.46 26.55 13.60
C GLN A 44 13.78 25.69 12.38
N TRP A 45 15.03 25.71 11.91
CA TRP A 45 15.43 24.98 10.70
C TRP A 45 15.14 23.47 10.81
N PHE A 46 15.35 22.89 11.99
CA PHE A 46 15.07 21.48 12.25
C PHE A 46 13.56 21.16 12.20
N THR A 47 12.73 21.98 12.85
CA THR A 47 11.26 21.79 12.84
C THR A 47 10.67 22.04 11.46
N LEU A 48 11.28 22.92 10.66
CA LEU A 48 10.88 23.16 9.28
C LEU A 48 11.13 21.93 8.39
N ILE A 49 12.32 21.32 8.47
CA ILE A 49 12.64 20.10 7.73
C ILE A 49 11.71 18.95 8.16
N PHE A 50 11.56 18.77 9.48
CA PHE A 50 10.72 17.71 10.02
C PHE A 50 9.24 17.89 9.68
N GLY A 51 8.72 19.11 9.84
CA GLY A 51 7.35 19.46 9.47
C GLY A 51 7.09 19.31 7.98
N GLY A 52 8.02 19.76 7.14
CA GLY A 52 7.96 19.56 5.69
C GLY A 52 7.91 18.08 5.29
N LEU A 53 8.72 17.24 5.95
CA LEU A 53 8.71 15.79 5.70
C LEU A 53 7.39 15.15 6.14
N LEU A 54 6.83 15.54 7.29
CA LEU A 54 5.53 15.07 7.75
C LEU A 54 4.40 15.43 6.77
N VAL A 55 4.38 16.69 6.30
CA VAL A 55 3.40 17.13 5.30
C VAL A 55 3.56 16.34 4.01
N PHE A 56 4.79 16.16 3.53
CA PHE A 56 5.06 15.43 2.30
C PHE A 56 4.59 13.97 2.37
N ILE A 57 4.96 13.26 3.44
CA ILE A 57 4.53 11.86 3.65
C ILE A 57 3.02 11.78 3.84
N GLY A 58 2.44 12.70 4.62
CA GLY A 58 1.00 12.72 4.89
C GLY A 58 0.17 12.98 3.66
N LEU A 59 0.58 13.94 2.84
CA LEU A 59 -0.08 14.23 1.57
C LEU A 59 -0.01 13.03 0.63
N PHE A 60 1.17 12.41 0.49
CA PHE A 60 1.33 11.24 -0.36
C PHE A 60 0.40 10.09 0.07
N ARG A 61 0.34 9.79 1.38
CA ARG A 61 -0.53 8.74 1.94
C ARG A 61 -2.01 9.06 1.83
N PHE A 62 -2.38 10.30 2.13
CA PHE A 62 -3.75 10.78 2.01
C PHE A 62 -4.26 10.61 0.58
N LEU A 63 -3.48 11.08 -0.41
CA LEU A 63 -3.83 10.92 -1.82
C LEU A 63 -3.88 9.44 -2.21
N ASP A 64 -2.90 8.63 -1.79
CA ASP A 64 -2.89 7.20 -2.09
C ASP A 64 -4.18 6.50 -1.60
N ILE A 65 -4.63 6.81 -0.38
CA ILE A 65 -5.83 6.22 0.22
C ILE A 65 -7.12 6.74 -0.42
N CYS A 66 -7.23 8.06 -0.63
CA CYS A 66 -8.41 8.68 -1.23
C CYS A 66 -8.63 8.19 -2.66
N PHE A 67 -7.54 8.01 -3.42
CA PHE A 67 -7.61 7.60 -4.80
C PHE A 67 -7.45 6.09 -5.01
N PHE A 68 -7.17 5.32 -3.97
CA PHE A 68 -7.13 3.87 -4.07
C PHE A 68 -8.50 3.33 -4.48
N LYS A 69 -8.51 2.53 -5.55
CA LYS A 69 -9.72 1.90 -6.06
C LYS A 69 -9.78 0.42 -5.68
N ARG A 70 -8.73 -0.33 -6.00
CA ARG A 70 -8.65 -1.77 -5.70
C ARG A 70 -7.24 -2.33 -5.81
N LEU A 71 -7.02 -3.44 -5.11
CA LEU A 71 -5.85 -4.29 -5.24
C LEU A 71 -6.30 -5.64 -5.80
N THR A 72 -5.74 -6.04 -6.92
CA THR A 72 -6.07 -7.30 -7.59
C THR A 72 -4.89 -8.26 -7.53
N ILE A 73 -5.11 -9.46 -7.01
CA ILE A 73 -4.13 -10.55 -7.01
C ILE A 73 -4.53 -11.54 -8.11
N GLY A 74 -3.81 -11.49 -9.22
CA GLY A 74 -4.00 -12.34 -10.39
C GLY A 74 -3.25 -13.68 -10.30
N LYS A 75 -3.12 -14.37 -11.44
CA LYS A 75 -2.33 -15.61 -11.51
C LYS A 75 -0.84 -15.31 -11.58
N THR A 76 -0.45 -14.31 -12.35
CA THR A 76 0.97 -13.99 -12.57
C THR A 76 1.39 -12.62 -12.04
N ARG A 77 0.44 -11.77 -11.64
CA ARG A 77 0.70 -10.38 -11.22
C ARG A 77 -0.17 -9.93 -10.06
N ILE A 78 0.34 -8.98 -9.28
CA ILE A 78 -0.46 -8.12 -8.38
C ILE A 78 -0.60 -6.76 -9.04
N THR A 79 -1.80 -6.20 -9.02
CA THR A 79 -2.11 -4.89 -9.59
C THR A 79 -2.78 -4.00 -8.56
N LYS A 80 -2.21 -2.84 -8.30
CA LYS A 80 -2.83 -1.74 -7.55
C LYS A 80 -3.43 -0.76 -8.55
N GLU A 81 -4.70 -0.44 -8.39
CA GLU A 81 -5.42 0.49 -9.25
C GLU A 81 -5.93 1.67 -8.42
N TRP A 82 -5.77 2.86 -8.98
CA TRP A 82 -6.29 4.12 -8.47
C TRP A 82 -7.39 4.65 -9.40
N PHE A 83 -8.27 5.50 -8.87
CA PHE A 83 -9.34 6.11 -9.67
C PHE A 83 -8.79 7.01 -10.79
N TYR A 84 -7.79 7.84 -10.49
CA TYR A 84 -7.26 8.83 -11.45
C TYR A 84 -5.80 8.60 -11.86
N PHE A 85 -5.00 7.91 -11.04
CA PHE A 85 -3.56 7.69 -11.31
C PHE A 85 -3.27 6.40 -12.11
N GLY A 86 -4.31 5.76 -12.66
CA GLY A 86 -4.16 4.54 -13.44
C GLY A 86 -3.90 3.30 -12.57
N LYS A 87 -3.04 2.40 -13.04
CA LYS A 87 -2.73 1.15 -12.34
C LYS A 87 -1.25 0.82 -12.43
N ARG A 88 -0.71 0.22 -11.37
CA ARG A 88 0.66 -0.31 -11.32
C ARG A 88 0.58 -1.81 -11.05
N SER A 89 1.40 -2.58 -11.75
CA SER A 89 1.42 -4.05 -11.61
C SER A 89 2.82 -4.59 -11.43
N ILE A 90 2.98 -5.57 -10.53
CA ILE A 90 4.24 -6.29 -10.31
C ILE A 90 3.99 -7.77 -10.64
N LYS A 91 4.93 -8.39 -11.36
CA LYS A 91 4.90 -9.85 -11.59
C LYS A 91 5.21 -10.59 -10.29
N LEU A 92 4.52 -11.67 -10.04
CA LEU A 92 4.73 -12.48 -8.83
C LEU A 92 6.15 -13.04 -8.72
N SER A 93 6.81 -13.32 -9.85
CA SER A 93 8.22 -13.76 -9.87
C SER A 93 9.18 -12.73 -9.28
N ASP A 94 8.83 -11.45 -9.45
CA ASP A 94 9.67 -10.30 -9.12
C ASP A 94 9.16 -9.59 -7.85
N LEU A 95 8.13 -10.15 -7.23
CA LEU A 95 7.47 -9.60 -6.07
C LEU A 95 8.21 -9.99 -4.79
N GLN A 96 8.48 -8.99 -3.96
CA GLN A 96 8.82 -9.13 -2.56
C GLN A 96 7.65 -8.60 -1.73
N VAL A 97 7.24 -9.37 -0.72
CA VAL A 97 6.18 -8.98 0.20
C VAL A 97 6.80 -8.77 1.57
N GLY A 98 6.66 -7.56 2.11
CA GLY A 98 6.98 -7.25 3.51
C GLY A 98 5.70 -6.95 4.27
N VAL A 99 5.68 -7.20 5.57
CA VAL A 99 4.54 -6.86 6.43
C VAL A 99 5.03 -6.14 7.67
N ALA A 100 4.34 -5.06 8.02
CA ALA A 100 4.48 -4.44 9.32
C ALA A 100 3.15 -4.62 10.06
N LYS A 101 3.11 -5.54 11.03
CA LYS A 101 1.95 -5.73 11.90
C LYS A 101 2.04 -4.77 13.10
N ARG A 102 0.91 -4.14 13.42
CA ARG A 102 0.68 -3.32 14.63
C ARG A 102 -0.50 -3.91 15.40
N LEU A 103 -0.67 -3.50 16.66
CA LEU A 103 -1.64 -4.08 17.59
C LEU A 103 -3.09 -4.11 17.06
N TRP A 104 -3.47 -3.14 16.20
CA TRP A 104 -4.81 -3.00 15.60
C TRP A 104 -4.78 -2.82 14.08
N SER A 105 -3.60 -2.94 13.46
CA SER A 105 -3.35 -2.50 12.08
C SER A 105 -2.25 -3.32 11.44
N GLY A 106 -2.14 -3.27 10.12
CA GLY A 106 -0.97 -3.76 9.42
C GLY A 106 -0.83 -3.09 8.08
N THR A 107 0.39 -3.10 7.55
CA THR A 107 0.66 -2.70 6.17
C THR A 107 1.32 -3.86 5.47
N ILE A 108 0.79 -4.24 4.30
CA ILE A 108 1.44 -5.18 3.40
C ILE A 108 2.12 -4.35 2.32
N PHE A 109 3.42 -4.50 2.20
CA PHE A 109 4.23 -3.83 1.20
C PHE A 109 4.47 -4.80 0.05
N PHE A 110 3.99 -4.44 -1.15
CA PHE A 110 4.35 -5.15 -2.37
C PHE A 110 5.49 -4.37 -3.03
N GLN A 111 6.66 -4.98 -3.16
CA GLN A 111 7.83 -4.33 -3.73
C GLN A 111 8.40 -5.16 -4.87
N HIS A 112 9.06 -4.51 -5.83
CA HIS A 112 9.89 -5.24 -6.77
C HIS A 112 11.18 -5.64 -6.03
N LYS A 113 11.69 -6.85 -6.23
CA LYS A 113 12.95 -7.31 -5.61
C LYS A 113 14.10 -6.32 -5.83
N ASP A 114 14.14 -5.72 -7.02
CA ASP A 114 15.19 -4.78 -7.43
C ASP A 114 14.82 -3.30 -7.19
N SER A 115 13.69 -3.00 -6.54
CA SER A 115 13.28 -1.62 -6.31
C SER A 115 14.06 -0.94 -5.17
N ILE A 116 14.67 0.21 -5.49
CA ILE A 116 15.41 1.07 -4.56
C ILE A 116 14.68 2.42 -4.45
N GLY A 117 14.68 3.04 -3.27
CA GLY A 117 14.19 4.40 -3.07
C GLY A 117 12.66 4.54 -3.12
N LEU A 118 12.18 5.64 -3.75
CA LEU A 118 10.78 6.07 -3.74
C LEU A 118 9.80 5.09 -4.42
N ASP A 119 10.30 4.23 -5.31
CA ASP A 119 9.47 3.21 -5.97
C ASP A 119 8.80 2.26 -4.98
N ARG A 120 9.43 2.05 -3.81
CA ARG A 120 8.88 1.24 -2.70
C ARG A 120 7.61 1.84 -2.09
N LEU A 121 7.36 3.14 -2.25
CA LEU A 121 6.22 3.83 -1.61
C LEU A 121 4.91 3.64 -2.37
N THR A 122 4.96 3.43 -3.68
CA THR A 122 3.76 3.43 -4.53
C THR A 122 2.98 2.11 -4.54
N MET A 123 3.59 0.99 -4.15
CA MET A 123 2.96 -0.34 -4.13
C MET A 123 2.71 -0.87 -2.71
N GLN A 124 2.63 0.04 -1.75
CA GLN A 124 2.23 -0.29 -0.39
C GLN A 124 0.72 -0.39 -0.31
N PHE A 125 0.24 -1.36 0.45
CA PHE A 125 -1.18 -1.60 0.67
C PHE A 125 -1.44 -1.66 2.17
N GLU A 126 -2.12 -0.64 2.69
CA GLU A 126 -2.54 -0.65 4.08
C GLU A 126 -3.68 -1.65 4.26
N VAL A 127 -3.55 -2.49 5.28
CA VAL A 127 -4.48 -3.58 5.60
C VAL A 127 -5.51 -3.14 6.64
N PHE A 128 -5.23 -2.07 7.37
CA PHE A 128 -6.18 -1.52 8.32
C PHE A 128 -7.60 -1.32 7.75
N PRO A 129 -7.79 -0.78 6.52
CA PRO A 129 -9.13 -0.63 5.96
C PRO A 129 -9.86 -1.91 5.59
N ILE A 130 -9.21 -3.08 5.64
CA ILE A 130 -9.86 -4.38 5.40
C ILE A 130 -9.96 -5.24 6.67
N GLY A 131 -9.38 -4.78 7.78
CA GLY A 131 -9.38 -5.45 9.08
C GLY A 131 -8.63 -6.80 9.11
N ASN A 132 -8.67 -7.46 10.27
CA ASN A 132 -7.98 -8.74 10.48
C ASN A 132 -8.48 -9.88 9.58
N SER A 133 -9.77 -9.88 9.23
CA SER A 133 -10.34 -10.86 8.31
C SER A 133 -9.78 -10.70 6.90
N GLY A 134 -9.78 -9.47 6.36
CA GLY A 134 -9.18 -9.15 5.07
C GLY A 134 -7.68 -9.41 5.05
N PHE A 135 -6.97 -9.09 6.14
CA PHE A 135 -5.55 -9.42 6.31
C PHE A 135 -5.30 -10.93 6.16
N ASN A 136 -6.03 -11.75 6.92
CA ASN A 136 -5.88 -13.20 6.91
C ASN A 136 -6.23 -13.78 5.53
N LEU A 137 -7.22 -13.20 4.83
CA LEU A 137 -7.54 -13.56 3.46
C LEU A 137 -6.37 -13.30 2.52
N ILE A 138 -5.80 -12.08 2.52
CA ILE A 138 -4.62 -11.75 1.69
C ILE A 138 -3.47 -12.70 2.02
N ARG A 139 -3.20 -12.90 3.32
CA ARG A 139 -2.16 -13.82 3.79
C ARG A 139 -2.34 -15.21 3.20
N ASN A 140 -3.52 -15.81 3.36
CA ASN A 140 -3.80 -17.16 2.86
C ASN A 140 -3.61 -17.26 1.35
N ILE A 141 -4.04 -16.25 0.59
CA ILE A 141 -3.85 -16.21 -0.87
C ILE A 141 -2.37 -16.17 -1.24
N LEU A 142 -1.57 -15.37 -0.53
CA LEU A 142 -0.15 -15.26 -0.78
C LEU A 142 0.60 -16.57 -0.41
N ILE A 143 0.20 -17.26 0.68
CA ILE A 143 0.73 -18.59 1.06
C ILE A 143 0.38 -19.61 -0.03
N GLN A 144 -0.90 -19.68 -0.43
CA GLN A 144 -1.37 -20.61 -1.47
C GLN A 144 -0.63 -20.41 -2.80
N LYS A 145 -0.28 -19.17 -3.13
CA LYS A 145 0.50 -18.83 -4.32
C LYS A 145 2.02 -19.03 -4.16
N ARG A 146 2.48 -19.54 -3.00
CA ARG A 146 3.90 -19.75 -2.66
C ARG A 146 4.75 -18.48 -2.81
N ILE A 147 4.14 -17.31 -2.66
CA ILE A 147 4.85 -16.02 -2.66
C ILE A 147 5.59 -15.86 -1.33
N ILE A 148 5.06 -16.47 -0.28
CA ILE A 148 5.55 -16.45 1.10
C ILE A 148 5.54 -17.86 1.67
N SER A 149 6.41 -18.14 2.63
CA SER A 149 6.55 -19.46 3.25
C SER A 149 5.49 -19.79 4.31
N GLY A 150 4.65 -18.82 4.70
CA GLY A 150 3.59 -19.01 5.70
C GLY A 150 4.06 -19.01 7.16
N HIS A 151 5.36 -19.12 7.41
CA HIS A 151 5.96 -18.94 8.74
C HIS A 151 5.80 -17.49 9.23
N GLU A 152 5.31 -17.31 10.45
CA GLU A 152 5.05 -15.98 11.04
C GLU A 152 6.32 -15.12 11.15
N LEU A 153 7.49 -15.74 11.33
CA LEU A 153 8.78 -15.05 11.36
C LEU A 153 9.14 -14.37 10.03
N SER A 154 8.57 -14.81 8.89
CA SER A 154 8.78 -14.15 7.59
C SER A 154 7.97 -12.86 7.41
N TRP A 155 7.12 -12.50 8.38
CA TRP A 155 6.17 -11.38 8.30
C TRP A 155 6.46 -10.23 9.27
N ASN A 156 7.47 -10.36 10.13
CA ASN A 156 7.87 -9.34 11.11
C ASN A 156 9.23 -8.70 10.80
N ASN A 157 9.77 -8.92 9.60
CA ASN A 157 11.04 -8.35 9.12
C ASN A 157 10.82 -7.18 8.17
#